data_AF-A0AAU4GYG9-F1
#
_entry.id   AF-A0AAU4GYG9-F1
#
_cell.length_a   1.000
_cell.length_b   1.000
_cell.length_c   1.000
_cell.angle_alpha   90.00
_cell.angle_beta   90.00
_cell.angle_gamma   90.00
#
_symmetry.space_group_name_H-M   'P 1'
#
loop_
_entity.id
_entity.type
_entity.pdbx_description
1 polymer ?
#
loop_
_entity_poly.entity_id
_entity_poly.type
_entity_poly.pdbx_seq_one_letter_code
_entity_poly.pdbx_strand_id
1 'polypeptide(L)'
;MATITAPVEDYSGPGVGGLIFEDGRAETSNPAVIAYARRHGYTVEGDEDGPQDTKPPARSASKTEWLAYALTQGADEATAEQLTKEQLTEQYGG
;
A
#
# COMPACT_ATOMS: atom_id res chain seq x y z
N MET A 1 12.29 -2.15 0.33
CA MET A 1 12.89 -1.17 -0.61
C MET A 1 12.00 -1.17 -1.82
N ALA A 2 11.55 -0.01 -2.26
CA ALA A 2 10.62 0.10 -3.38
C ALA A 2 11.35 0.56 -4.65
N THR A 3 11.01 -0.04 -5.77
CA THR A 3 11.38 0.41 -7.11
C THR A 3 10.28 1.31 -7.65
N ILE A 4 10.64 2.54 -8.00
CA ILE A 4 9.75 3.54 -8.59
C ILE A 4 10.05 3.64 -10.08
N THR A 5 9.04 3.44 -10.92
CA THR A 5 9.13 3.55 -12.37
C THR A 5 8.41 4.82 -12.81
N ALA A 6 9.13 5.68 -13.54
CA ALA A 6 8.64 6.91 -14.13
C ALA A 6 7.67 6.61 -15.30
N PRO A 7 6.69 7.49 -15.54
CA PRO A 7 5.75 7.33 -16.67
C PRO A 7 6.42 7.52 -18.04
N VAL A 8 7.60 8.14 -18.07
CA VAL A 8 8.40 8.28 -19.29
C VAL A 8 9.40 7.13 -19.31
N GLU A 9 9.18 6.19 -20.22
CA GLU A 9 10.08 5.07 -20.48
C GLU A 9 11.47 5.59 -20.87
N ASP A 10 12.53 4.90 -20.44
CA ASP A 10 13.95 5.22 -20.73
C ASP A 10 14.47 6.54 -20.08
N TYR A 11 13.65 7.26 -19.30
CA TYR A 11 14.09 8.51 -18.67
C TYR A 11 15.24 8.29 -17.68
N SER A 12 16.37 8.91 -17.95
CA SER A 12 17.54 8.88 -17.07
C SER A 12 17.88 10.29 -16.58
N GLY A 13 17.80 10.52 -15.27
CA GLY A 13 18.01 11.84 -14.68
C GLY A 13 17.41 12.02 -13.28
N PRO A 14 17.56 13.21 -12.67
CA PRO A 14 16.97 13.50 -11.37
C PRO A 14 15.44 13.48 -11.45
N GLY A 15 14.80 12.92 -10.42
CA GLY A 15 13.35 12.83 -10.29
C GLY A 15 12.86 13.12 -8.88
N VAL A 16 11.67 12.62 -8.55
CA VAL A 16 10.99 12.88 -7.27
C VAL A 16 11.91 12.61 -6.07
N GLY A 17 11.91 13.50 -5.09
CA GLY A 17 12.57 13.27 -3.80
C GLY A 17 14.09 13.15 -3.89
N GLY A 18 14.69 13.63 -4.98
CA GLY A 18 16.13 13.53 -5.23
C GLY A 18 16.59 12.16 -5.73
N LEU A 19 15.65 11.30 -6.13
CA LEU A 19 15.99 10.02 -6.75
C LEU A 19 16.64 10.23 -8.12
N ILE A 20 17.61 9.38 -8.43
CA ILE A 20 18.20 9.31 -9.76
C ILE A 20 17.50 8.15 -10.47
N PHE A 21 16.81 8.49 -11.56
CA PHE A 21 16.21 7.50 -12.45
C PHE A 21 17.24 7.04 -13.46
N GLU A 22 17.29 5.74 -13.70
CA GLU A 22 18.07 5.06 -14.71
C GLU A 22 17.10 4.16 -15.49
N ASP A 23 17.03 4.32 -16.81
CA ASP A 23 16.07 3.56 -17.64
C ASP A 23 14.60 3.75 -17.18
N GLY A 24 14.27 4.93 -16.68
CA GLY A 24 12.97 5.23 -16.10
C GLY A 24 12.72 4.58 -14.74
N ARG A 25 13.71 3.97 -14.07
CA ARG A 25 13.56 3.33 -12.75
C ARG A 25 14.47 3.94 -11.69
N ALA A 26 14.00 4.02 -10.46
CA ALA A 26 14.79 4.44 -9.31
C ALA A 26 14.41 3.64 -8.06
N GLU A 27 15.37 3.27 -7.23
CA GLU A 27 15.09 2.58 -5.97
C GLU A 27 15.09 3.55 -4.79
N THR A 28 14.15 3.37 -3.87
CA THR A 28 14.10 4.15 -2.63
C THR A 28 13.51 3.36 -1.48
N SER A 29 13.95 3.69 -0.27
CA SER A 29 13.31 3.23 0.96
C SER A 29 12.61 4.37 1.69
N ASN A 30 12.52 5.55 1.09
CA ASN A 30 11.90 6.70 1.74
C ASN A 30 10.37 6.64 1.57
N PRO A 31 9.59 6.41 2.64
CA PRO A 31 8.14 6.24 2.55
C PRO A 31 7.43 7.50 2.01
N ALA A 32 8.01 8.70 2.21
CA ALA A 32 7.44 9.93 1.67
C ALA A 32 7.52 9.98 0.14
N VAL A 33 8.62 9.48 -0.43
CA VAL A 33 8.83 9.44 -1.88
C VAL A 33 7.95 8.36 -2.52
N ILE A 34 7.82 7.22 -1.85
CA ILE A 34 6.94 6.11 -2.24
C ILE A 34 5.47 6.57 -2.26
N ALA A 35 5.00 7.23 -1.20
CA ALA A 35 3.64 7.75 -1.12
C ALA A 35 3.36 8.83 -2.19
N TYR A 36 4.33 9.71 -2.46
CA TYR A 36 4.21 10.69 -3.54
C TYR A 36 4.09 10.01 -4.89
N ALA A 37 4.97 9.05 -5.18
CA ALA A 37 5.02 8.32 -6.44
C ALA A 37 3.67 7.66 -6.76
N ARG A 38 3.07 6.96 -5.78
CA ARG A 38 1.74 6.34 -5.90
C ARG A 38 0.63 7.34 -6.25
N ARG A 39 0.68 8.56 -5.69
CA ARG A 39 -0.33 9.60 -5.92
C ARG A 39 -0.17 10.33 -7.25
N HIS A 40 1.05 10.35 -7.80
CA HIS A 40 1.40 11.14 -8.98
C HIS A 40 1.60 10.29 -10.25
N GLY A 41 1.10 9.04 -10.26
CA GLY A 41 1.06 8.20 -11.47
C GLY A 41 2.38 7.49 -11.79
N TYR A 42 3.29 7.38 -10.82
CA TYR A 42 4.45 6.51 -10.93
C TYR A 42 4.05 5.08 -10.54
N THR A 43 4.64 4.10 -11.20
CA THR A 43 4.49 2.69 -10.79
C THR A 43 5.46 2.42 -9.64
N VAL A 44 4.99 1.80 -8.57
CA VAL A 44 5.82 1.45 -7.41
C VAL A 44 5.75 -0.06 -7.19
N GLU A 45 6.89 -0.73 -7.32
CA GLU A 45 7.06 -2.18 -7.16
C GLU A 45 7.93 -2.45 -5.92
N GLY A 46 7.72 -3.57 -5.21
CA GLY A 46 8.62 -3.97 -4.10
C GLY A 46 8.37 -3.31 -2.73
N ASP A 47 7.25 -2.59 -2.58
CA ASP A 47 6.81 -2.08 -1.28
C ASP A 47 5.66 -2.97 -0.76
N GLU A 48 6.01 -4.13 -0.19
CA GLU A 48 5.04 -5.07 0.41
C GLU A 48 4.38 -4.53 1.69
N ASP A 49 4.58 -3.27 2.06
CA ASP A 49 4.04 -2.70 3.30
C ASP A 49 3.59 -1.26 3.11
N GLY A 50 2.53 -1.08 2.32
CA GLY A 50 1.70 0.11 2.46
C GLY A 50 0.25 -0.31 2.41
N PRO A 51 -0.61 0.20 3.31
CA PRO A 51 -2.02 -0.15 3.33
C PRO A 51 -2.56 0.14 1.95
N GLN A 52 -2.92 -0.93 1.24
CA GLN A 52 -3.68 -0.85 0.01
C GLN A 52 -4.91 -0.04 0.40
N ASP A 53 -5.32 0.90 -0.45
CA ASP A 53 -6.60 1.62 -0.32
C ASP A 53 -7.73 0.63 -0.65
N THR A 54 -7.77 -0.49 0.09
CA THR A 54 -8.84 -1.45 0.08
C THR A 54 -9.99 -0.73 0.76
N LYS A 55 -11.03 -0.42 -0.01
CA LYS A 55 -12.26 0.08 0.58
C LYS A 55 -12.73 -0.91 1.66
N PRO A 56 -13.14 -0.46 2.86
CA PRO A 56 -13.63 -1.36 3.87
C PRO A 56 -14.78 -2.20 3.31
N PRO A 57 -14.83 -3.50 3.61
CA PRO A 57 -15.93 -4.34 3.21
C PRO A 57 -17.25 -3.81 3.80
N ALA A 58 -18.38 -4.21 3.22
CA ALA A 58 -19.67 -3.78 3.74
C ALA A 58 -19.84 -4.26 5.20
N ARG A 59 -20.58 -3.51 6.04
CA ARG A 59 -20.90 -3.96 7.42
C ARG A 59 -21.63 -5.32 7.47
N SER A 60 -22.27 -5.69 6.37
CA SER A 60 -22.94 -6.98 6.16
C SER A 60 -22.04 -8.08 5.57
N ALA A 61 -20.78 -7.77 5.21
CA ALA A 61 -19.81 -8.74 4.70
C ALA A 61 -19.46 -9.81 5.74
N SER A 62 -18.85 -10.91 5.31
CA SER A 62 -18.53 -12.02 6.20
C SER A 62 -17.37 -11.69 7.14
N LYS A 63 -17.26 -12.40 8.28
CA LYS A 63 -16.08 -12.28 9.17
C LYS A 63 -14.78 -12.48 8.40
N THR A 64 -14.72 -13.47 7.51
CA THR A 64 -13.55 -13.74 6.68
C THR A 64 -13.15 -12.56 5.79
N GLU A 65 -14.11 -11.82 5.22
CA GLU A 65 -13.81 -10.62 4.43
C GLU A 65 -13.27 -9.50 5.33
N TRP A 66 -13.84 -9.33 6.51
CA TRP A 66 -13.33 -8.39 7.51
C TRP A 66 -11.94 -8.76 8.03
N LEU A 67 -11.63 -10.06 8.16
CA LEU A 67 -10.29 -10.56 8.51
C LEU A 67 -9.27 -10.25 7.42
N ALA A 68 -9.61 -10.57 6.16
CA ALA A 68 -8.76 -10.25 5.02
C ALA A 68 -8.49 -8.75 4.93
N TYR A 69 -9.52 -7.92 5.17
CA TYR A 69 -9.36 -6.48 5.22
C TYR A 69 -8.46 -6.03 6.37
N ALA A 70 -8.66 -6.54 7.58
CA ALA A 70 -7.80 -6.25 8.72
C ALA A 70 -6.34 -6.63 8.44
N LEU A 71 -6.09 -7.79 7.82
CA LEU A 71 -4.77 -8.21 7.36
C LEU A 71 -4.16 -7.22 6.37
N THR A 72 -4.95 -6.71 5.40
CA THR A 72 -4.48 -5.66 4.47
C THR A 72 -4.19 -4.31 5.15
N GLN A 73 -4.79 -4.06 6.32
CA GLN A 73 -4.53 -2.88 7.15
C GLN A 73 -3.36 -3.10 8.12
N GLY A 74 -2.68 -4.25 8.07
CA GLY A 74 -1.54 -4.60 8.92
C GLY A 74 -1.91 -5.26 10.25
N ALA A 75 -3.12 -5.79 10.40
CA ALA A 75 -3.49 -6.58 11.56
C ALA A 75 -2.83 -7.97 11.51
N ASP A 76 -2.46 -8.48 12.68
CA ASP A 76 -1.96 -9.85 12.83
C ASP A 76 -3.10 -10.88 12.71
N GLU A 77 -2.90 -11.94 11.92
CA GLU A 77 -3.93 -12.96 11.65
C GLU A 77 -4.46 -13.61 12.93
N ALA A 78 -3.57 -14.02 13.83
CA ALA A 78 -3.95 -14.70 15.06
C ALA A 78 -4.76 -13.79 16.00
N THR A 79 -4.52 -12.48 15.94
CA THR A 79 -5.30 -11.50 16.70
C THR A 79 -6.63 -11.21 16.01
N ALA A 80 -6.61 -10.98 14.70
CA ALA A 80 -7.80 -10.68 13.92
C ALA A 80 -8.83 -11.83 14.00
N GLU A 81 -8.39 -13.09 13.91
CA GLU A 81 -9.24 -14.27 14.00
C GLU A 81 -9.96 -14.41 15.34
N GLN A 82 -9.39 -13.88 16.43
CA GLN A 82 -10.04 -13.86 17.74
C GLN A 82 -11.13 -12.81 17.85
N LEU A 83 -11.06 -11.74 17.05
CA LEU A 83 -12.08 -10.69 17.02
C LEU A 83 -13.36 -11.18 16.35
N THR A 84 -14.49 -10.62 16.77
CA THR A 84 -15.77 -10.84 16.08
C THR A 84 -15.85 -9.96 14.84
N LYS A 85 -16.76 -10.30 13.91
CA LYS A 85 -17.06 -9.46 12.75
C LYS A 85 -17.41 -8.03 13.17
N GLU A 86 -18.20 -7.88 14.23
CA GLU A 86 -18.60 -6.57 14.78
C GLU A 86 -17.40 -5.77 15.25
N GLN A 87 -16.49 -6.39 16.02
CA GLN A 87 -15.26 -5.73 16.45
C GLN A 87 -14.35 -5.33 15.28
N LEU A 88 -14.21 -6.20 14.27
CA LEU A 88 -13.46 -5.86 13.05
C LEU A 88 -14.13 -4.70 12.29
N THR A 89 -15.45 -4.66 12.23
CA THR A 89 -16.20 -3.57 11.59
C THR A 89 -16.05 -2.26 12.35
N GLU A 90 -16.10 -2.29 13.70
CA GLU A 90 -15.92 -1.10 14.53
C GLU A 90 -14.48 -0.58 14.50
N GLN A 91 -13.50 -1.48 14.47
CA GLN A 91 -12.08 -1.12 14.50
C GLN A 91 -11.56 -0.63 13.15
N TYR A 92 -12.03 -1.21 12.03
CA TYR A 92 -11.49 -0.95 10.69
C TYR A 92 -12.51 -0.30 9.73
N GLY A 93 -13.80 -0.25 10.07
CA GLY A 93 -14.91 0.09 9.16
C GLY A 93 -15.50 1.50 9.28
N GLY A 94 -14.67 2.49 9.67
CA GLY A 94 -14.93 3.95 9.67
C GLY A 94 -16.36 4.42 9.38
#